data_AF-A0A5D5AQ25-F1
#
_entry.id   AF-A0A5D5AQ25-F1
#
_cell.length_a   1.000
_cell.length_b   1.000
_cell.length_c   1.000
_cell.angle_alpha   90.00
_cell.angle_beta   90.00
_cell.angle_gamma   90.00
#
_symmetry.space_group_name_H-M   'P 1'
#
loop_
_entity.id
_entity.type
_entity.pdbx_description
1 polymer ?
#
loop_
_entity_poly.entity_id
_entity_poly.type
_entity_poly.pdbx_seq_one_letter_code
_entity_poly.pdbx_strand_id
1 'polypeptide(L)'
;MKRRTMLTAVGGGVVATAGCLASIPAGDDDSEPEYGIEIETDDALEAVDIGFGVEVEEGATPESPAKLNITMYNHAGDGATSFAQTVETGPDPPFSGRIGENENDDRLVLEPILIEGDDTRGEHVDGDCWRASSWLLESILEYAEGEGGSISLDASGGLYLTYYLLVHPDADGCMPAGTYRFESDQYGVDDHTWGFDLTLLEPITATASTDAESD
;
A
#
# COMPACT_ATOMS: atom_id res chain seq x y z
N MET A 1 9.19 -62.84 -26.35
CA MET A 1 8.85 -61.52 -26.94
C MET A 1 9.44 -60.44 -26.05
N LYS A 2 10.07 -59.39 -26.62
CA LYS A 2 10.53 -58.23 -25.83
C LYS A 2 9.37 -57.26 -25.63
N ARG A 3 9.15 -56.78 -24.40
CA ARG A 3 8.44 -55.53 -24.13
C ARG A 3 9.27 -54.74 -23.12
N ARG A 4 9.82 -53.62 -23.59
CA ARG A 4 10.41 -52.56 -22.78
C ARG A 4 9.36 -51.46 -22.70
N THR A 5 9.11 -50.92 -21.51
CA THR A 5 8.55 -49.58 -21.37
C THR A 5 9.29 -48.91 -20.21
N MET A 6 9.88 -47.76 -20.48
CA MET A 6 10.53 -46.91 -19.47
C MET A 6 9.47 -46.05 -18.80
N LEU A 7 9.67 -45.74 -17.52
CA LEU A 7 9.00 -44.65 -16.83
C LEU A 7 10.09 -43.89 -16.06
N THR A 8 10.59 -42.83 -16.70
CA THR A 8 11.54 -41.87 -16.11
C THR A 8 10.81 -40.54 -16.00
N ALA A 9 10.39 -40.18 -14.80
CA ALA A 9 9.81 -38.88 -14.49
C ALA A 9 10.02 -38.59 -12.98
N VAL A 10 11.23 -38.15 -12.62
CA VAL A 10 11.54 -37.59 -11.30
C VAL A 10 12.43 -36.37 -11.56
N GLY A 11 12.01 -35.20 -11.10
CA GLY A 11 12.74 -33.95 -11.33
C GLY A 11 11.84 -32.74 -11.61
N GLY A 12 10.91 -32.46 -10.70
CA GLY A 12 10.23 -31.17 -10.60
C GLY A 12 10.52 -30.61 -9.21
N GLY A 13 11.66 -29.93 -9.05
CA GLY A 13 11.97 -29.22 -7.82
C GLY A 13 11.16 -27.93 -7.77
N VAL A 14 10.40 -27.72 -6.69
CA VAL A 14 9.78 -26.43 -6.43
C VAL A 14 10.90 -25.49 -5.99
N VAL A 15 11.12 -24.43 -6.77
CA VAL A 15 12.06 -23.37 -6.40
C VAL A 15 11.33 -22.45 -5.43
N ALA A 16 11.79 -22.41 -4.17
CA ALA A 16 11.35 -21.39 -3.24
C ALA A 16 11.93 -20.04 -3.70
N THR A 17 11.08 -19.14 -4.15
CA THR A 17 11.44 -17.75 -4.46
C THR A 17 11.36 -16.92 -3.19
N ALA A 18 12.44 -16.94 -2.41
CA ALA A 18 12.75 -15.80 -1.54
C ALA A 18 12.95 -14.56 -2.42
N GLY A 19 12.57 -13.39 -1.92
CA GLY A 19 12.34 -12.18 -2.72
C GLY A 19 13.52 -11.75 -3.59
N CYS A 20 13.18 -11.30 -4.81
CA CYS A 20 14.02 -10.44 -5.64
C CYS A 20 13.22 -9.91 -6.85
N LEU A 21 13.03 -8.58 -6.89
CA LEU A 21 12.92 -7.76 -8.11
C LEU A 21 11.98 -8.28 -9.22
N ALA A 22 10.71 -7.83 -9.18
CA ALA A 22 9.86 -7.80 -10.36
C ALA A 22 10.34 -6.73 -11.35
N SER A 23 11.32 -7.05 -12.20
CA SER A 23 11.67 -6.20 -13.33
C SER A 23 10.55 -6.21 -14.37
N ILE A 24 9.85 -5.09 -14.50
CA ILE A 24 8.78 -4.86 -15.49
C ILE A 24 9.37 -5.00 -16.91
N PRO A 25 8.68 -5.67 -17.86
CA PRO A 25 9.15 -5.75 -19.24
C PRO A 25 9.04 -4.37 -19.92
N ALA A 26 10.15 -3.87 -20.44
CA ALA A 26 10.18 -2.64 -21.23
C ALA A 26 9.35 -2.82 -22.52
N GLY A 27 8.14 -2.26 -22.53
CA GLY A 27 7.42 -1.90 -23.75
C GLY A 27 7.90 -0.52 -24.22
N ASP A 28 8.11 -0.37 -25.53
CA ASP A 28 8.08 0.95 -26.16
C ASP A 28 6.63 1.44 -26.12
N ASP A 29 6.30 2.20 -25.08
CA ASP A 29 5.00 2.84 -24.89
C ASP A 29 5.26 4.32 -24.59
N ASP A 30 4.54 5.23 -25.25
CA ASP A 30 4.60 6.69 -25.00
C ASP A 30 3.82 7.00 -23.71
N SER A 31 4.14 6.27 -22.64
CA SER A 31 3.52 6.40 -21.32
C SER A 31 4.04 7.66 -20.64
N GLU A 32 3.10 8.46 -20.15
CA GLU A 32 3.34 9.61 -19.29
C GLU A 32 4.16 9.19 -18.05
N PRO A 33 4.93 10.08 -17.41
CA PRO A 33 5.85 9.69 -16.34
C PRO A 33 5.12 9.09 -15.14
N GLU A 34 5.09 7.76 -15.07
CA GLU A 34 4.65 7.02 -13.89
C GLU A 34 5.66 7.28 -12.76
N TYR A 35 5.23 7.97 -11.71
CA TYR A 35 6.08 8.26 -10.56
C TYR A 35 6.54 6.96 -9.89
N GLY A 36 7.84 6.85 -9.63
CA GLY A 36 8.41 5.71 -8.92
C GLY A 36 8.00 5.69 -7.45
N ILE A 37 7.14 4.73 -7.08
CA ILE A 37 6.78 4.41 -5.70
C ILE A 37 7.40 3.04 -5.37
N GLU A 38 8.28 3.01 -4.37
CA GLU A 38 8.81 1.78 -3.78
C GLU A 38 8.19 1.56 -2.39
N ILE A 39 7.94 0.29 -2.03
CA ILE A 39 7.25 -0.12 -0.80
C ILE A 39 8.09 -1.17 -0.09
N GLU A 40 8.40 -0.94 1.19
CA GLU A 40 8.98 -1.93 2.10
C GLU A 40 8.04 -2.14 3.29
N THR A 41 7.51 -3.35 3.41
CA THR A 41 6.58 -3.73 4.48
C THR A 41 7.34 -4.26 5.69
N ASP A 42 6.90 -3.93 6.90
CA ASP A 42 7.39 -4.62 8.10
C ASP A 42 7.23 -6.15 8.00
N ASP A 43 8.11 -6.87 8.70
CA ASP A 43 8.00 -8.32 8.85
C ASP A 43 6.63 -8.72 9.44
N ALA A 44 6.17 -9.93 9.08
CA ALA A 44 4.93 -10.49 9.61
C ALA A 44 4.99 -10.70 11.14
N LEU A 45 3.84 -10.56 11.79
CA LEU A 45 3.68 -10.83 13.22
C LEU A 45 3.77 -12.34 13.49
N GLU A 46 4.99 -12.87 13.64
CA GLU A 46 5.27 -14.29 13.92
C GLU A 46 4.50 -14.85 15.14
N ALA A 47 4.10 -13.99 16.08
CA ALA A 47 3.34 -14.39 17.27
C ALA A 47 1.90 -14.83 16.97
N VAL A 48 1.31 -14.38 15.84
CA VAL A 48 -0.11 -14.61 15.48
C VAL A 48 -0.31 -15.10 14.04
N ASP A 49 0.78 -15.32 13.29
CA ASP A 49 0.75 -15.66 11.85
C ASP A 49 -0.02 -14.63 11.00
N ILE A 50 0.05 -13.33 11.35
CA ILE A 50 -0.62 -12.26 10.60
C ILE A 50 0.40 -11.48 9.79
N GLY A 51 0.15 -11.37 8.50
CA GLY A 51 0.94 -10.64 7.53
C GLY A 51 0.19 -9.43 7.00
N PHE A 52 0.95 -8.50 6.47
CA PHE A 52 0.45 -7.31 5.82
C PHE A 52 1.18 -7.14 4.47
N GLY A 53 0.51 -6.54 3.49
CA GLY A 53 1.07 -6.19 2.20
C GLY A 53 0.49 -4.87 1.70
N VAL A 54 1.34 -4.00 1.14
CA VAL A 54 0.93 -2.92 0.25
C VAL A 54 1.37 -3.26 -1.18
N GLU A 55 0.45 -3.09 -2.12
CA GLU A 55 0.72 -3.12 -3.56
C GLU A 55 0.31 -1.78 -4.17
N VAL A 56 1.08 -1.26 -5.12
CA VAL A 56 0.68 -0.09 -5.93
C VAL A 56 -0.26 -0.60 -7.02
N GLU A 57 -1.54 -0.23 -6.94
CA GLU A 57 -2.59 -0.63 -7.90
C GLU A 57 -2.56 0.27 -9.14
N GLU A 58 -2.40 1.58 -8.92
CA GLU A 58 -2.22 2.60 -9.97
C GLU A 58 -1.19 3.64 -9.49
N GLY A 59 -0.27 4.06 -10.35
CA GLY A 59 0.62 5.19 -10.09
C GLY A 59 -0.15 6.52 -10.06
N ALA A 60 0.48 7.57 -9.52
CA ALA A 60 -0.12 8.92 -9.60
C ALA A 60 0.00 9.48 -11.02
N THR A 61 -0.96 10.30 -11.43
CA THR A 61 -0.94 11.10 -12.66
C THR A 61 -1.53 12.49 -12.36
N PRO A 62 -1.43 13.48 -13.26
CA PRO A 62 -2.16 14.75 -13.12
C PRO A 62 -3.68 14.55 -12.94
N GLU A 63 -4.24 13.50 -13.53
CA GLU A 63 -5.68 13.18 -13.53
C GLU A 63 -6.15 12.27 -12.39
N SER A 64 -5.24 11.60 -11.66
CA SER A 64 -5.58 10.72 -10.54
C SER A 64 -4.47 10.63 -9.50
N PRO A 65 -4.78 10.61 -8.18
CA PRO A 65 -3.82 10.20 -7.16
C PRO A 65 -3.43 8.72 -7.37
N ALA A 66 -2.26 8.34 -6.82
CA ALA A 66 -1.86 6.95 -6.78
C ALA A 66 -2.83 6.13 -5.92
N LYS A 67 -3.07 4.88 -6.30
CA LYS A 67 -3.89 3.92 -5.55
C LYS A 67 -3.00 2.85 -4.95
N LEU A 68 -3.13 2.66 -3.64
CA LEU A 68 -2.45 1.60 -2.89
C LEU A 68 -3.48 0.59 -2.42
N ASN A 69 -3.28 -0.69 -2.72
CA ASN A 69 -4.05 -1.77 -2.13
C ASN A 69 -3.34 -2.24 -0.85
N ILE A 70 -4.00 -2.10 0.29
CA ILE A 70 -3.48 -2.53 1.59
C ILE A 70 -4.25 -3.77 2.03
N THR A 71 -3.52 -4.87 2.23
CA THR A 71 -4.09 -6.16 2.65
C THR A 71 -3.49 -6.60 3.98
N MET A 72 -4.33 -6.99 4.94
CA MET A 72 -3.95 -7.80 6.10
C MET A 72 -4.44 -9.24 5.89
N TYR A 73 -3.59 -10.23 6.12
CA TYR A 73 -3.89 -11.63 5.79
C TYR A 73 -3.31 -12.62 6.82
N ASN A 74 -3.89 -13.81 6.86
CA ASN A 74 -3.50 -14.89 7.76
C ASN A 74 -2.54 -15.88 7.04
N HIS A 75 -1.32 -16.03 7.57
CA HIS A 75 -0.25 -16.91 7.06
C HIS A 75 -0.42 -18.40 7.42
N ALA A 76 -1.54 -18.81 8.05
CA ALA A 76 -1.82 -20.20 8.44
C ALA A 76 -1.90 -21.25 7.30
N GLY A 77 -1.46 -20.92 6.08
CA GLY A 77 -1.31 -21.83 4.95
C GLY A 77 0.01 -22.64 4.91
N ASP A 78 1.11 -22.12 5.45
CA ASP A 78 2.46 -22.69 5.20
C ASP A 78 2.95 -23.72 6.23
N GLY A 79 2.18 -23.97 7.29
CA GLY A 79 2.47 -25.05 8.25
C GLY A 79 2.04 -24.77 9.69
N ALA A 80 1.76 -23.50 10.01
CA ALA A 80 1.08 -23.11 11.23
C ALA A 80 -0.43 -23.39 11.15
N THR A 81 -1.07 -23.44 12.32
CA THR A 81 -2.44 -23.97 12.49
C THR A 81 -3.51 -23.26 11.67
N SER A 82 -4.20 -24.00 10.79
CA SER A 82 -5.29 -23.54 9.92
C SER A 82 -6.59 -23.16 10.65
N PHE A 83 -6.53 -22.22 11.59
CA PHE A 83 -7.67 -21.64 12.32
C PHE A 83 -7.86 -20.17 11.94
N ALA A 84 -9.08 -19.68 12.14
CA ALA A 84 -9.34 -18.24 12.06
C ALA A 84 -8.61 -17.54 13.22
N GLN A 85 -7.99 -16.40 12.92
CA GLN A 85 -7.33 -15.53 13.89
C GLN A 85 -8.21 -14.31 14.14
N THR A 86 -8.24 -13.85 15.40
CA THR A 86 -8.86 -12.57 15.74
C THR A 86 -7.76 -11.58 16.06
N VAL A 87 -7.72 -10.47 15.34
CA VAL A 87 -6.77 -9.37 15.52
C VAL A 87 -7.52 -8.20 16.13
N GLU A 88 -7.07 -7.71 17.28
CA GLU A 88 -7.49 -6.41 17.80
C GLU A 88 -6.78 -5.32 16.97
N THR A 89 -7.56 -4.41 16.42
CA THR A 89 -7.08 -3.37 15.50
C THR A 89 -7.48 -2.00 16.01
N GLY A 90 -6.90 -0.97 15.42
CA GLY A 90 -7.46 0.37 15.49
C GLY A 90 -8.86 0.45 14.88
N PRO A 91 -9.47 1.64 14.95
CA PRO A 91 -10.84 1.90 14.50
C PRO A 91 -11.03 1.75 12.99
N ASP A 92 -9.95 1.68 12.20
CA ASP A 92 -9.97 1.47 10.75
C ASP A 92 -9.04 0.32 10.32
N PRO A 93 -9.57 -0.91 10.15
CA PRO A 93 -8.82 -2.02 9.59
C PRO A 93 -8.94 -2.04 8.04
N PRO A 94 -7.93 -2.54 7.30
CA PRO A 94 -6.75 -3.26 7.79
C PRO A 94 -5.65 -2.35 8.37
N PHE A 95 -5.65 -1.04 8.07
CA PHE A 95 -4.57 -0.15 8.46
C PHE A 95 -5.05 1.21 9.00
N SER A 96 -4.80 1.45 10.30
CA SER A 96 -5.24 2.66 10.98
C SER A 96 -4.22 3.82 10.93
N GLY A 97 -2.96 3.54 10.54
CA GLY A 97 -1.89 4.52 10.40
C GLY A 97 -2.02 5.38 9.14
N ARG A 98 -3.08 6.17 9.01
CA ARG A 98 -3.39 6.89 7.76
C ARG A 98 -2.50 8.10 7.44
N ILE A 99 -1.53 8.45 8.30
CA ILE A 99 -0.56 9.52 8.07
C ILE A 99 0.84 8.90 8.06
N GLY A 100 1.63 9.23 7.03
CA GLY A 100 3.01 8.79 6.91
C GLY A 100 3.95 9.98 6.92
N GLU A 101 4.99 9.95 7.76
CA GLU A 101 5.90 11.09 7.96
C GLU A 101 7.34 10.74 7.54
N ASN A 102 8.10 11.72 7.02
CA ASN A 102 9.52 11.55 6.65
C ASN A 102 10.47 12.23 7.68
N GLU A 103 11.78 12.14 7.44
CA GLU A 103 12.80 12.73 8.34
C GLU A 103 12.82 14.27 8.40
N ASN A 104 12.06 14.95 7.53
CA ASN A 104 11.95 16.42 7.42
C ASN A 104 10.59 16.95 7.92
N ASP A 105 9.79 16.11 8.59
CA ASP A 105 8.40 16.39 9.01
C ASP A 105 7.40 16.59 7.83
N ASP A 106 7.74 16.20 6.59
CA ASP A 106 6.77 16.16 5.47
C ASP A 106 5.81 14.97 5.63
N ARG A 107 4.55 15.15 5.22
CA ARG A 107 3.45 14.20 5.55
C ARG A 107 2.60 13.78 4.35
N LEU A 108 2.49 12.47 4.15
CA LEU A 108 1.52 11.84 3.24
C LEU A 108 0.27 11.40 4.02
N VAL A 109 -0.86 11.28 3.32
CA VAL A 109 -2.16 10.87 3.86
C VAL A 109 -2.74 9.75 3.00
N LEU A 110 -3.33 8.74 3.63
CA LEU A 110 -4.08 7.65 3.00
C LEU A 110 -5.59 7.92 3.13
N GLU A 111 -6.27 8.20 2.02
CA GLU A 111 -7.74 8.31 1.96
C GLU A 111 -8.35 6.95 1.56
N PRO A 112 -9.16 6.29 2.41
CA PRO A 112 -9.77 5.01 2.06
C PRO A 112 -10.83 5.16 0.96
N ILE A 113 -10.79 4.30 -0.06
CA ILE A 113 -11.77 4.30 -1.15
C ILE A 113 -12.97 3.43 -0.75
N LEU A 114 -14.05 4.08 -0.28
CA LEU A 114 -15.26 3.40 0.20
C LEU A 114 -16.29 3.18 -0.92
N ILE A 115 -16.76 1.94 -1.06
CA ILE A 115 -17.73 1.49 -2.07
C ILE A 115 -19.17 1.85 -1.59
N GLU A 116 -20.02 2.59 -2.32
CA GLU A 116 -19.94 3.15 -3.69
C GLU A 116 -20.65 4.53 -3.72
N GLY A 117 -20.10 5.53 -4.42
CA GLY A 117 -20.82 6.76 -4.77
C GLY A 117 -20.45 8.05 -4.03
N ASP A 118 -19.49 8.01 -3.11
CA ASP A 118 -18.81 9.20 -2.56
C ASP A 118 -17.36 9.17 -3.07
N ASP A 119 -17.19 9.53 -4.35
CA ASP A 119 -15.89 9.56 -5.04
C ASP A 119 -15.15 10.86 -4.65
N THR A 120 -14.97 11.07 -3.32
CA THR A 120 -14.08 12.10 -2.80
C THR A 120 -12.67 11.66 -3.08
N ARG A 121 -12.17 12.13 -4.21
CA ARG A 121 -10.74 12.23 -4.47
C ARG A 121 -10.30 13.52 -3.79
N GLY A 122 -9.08 13.51 -3.25
CA GLY A 122 -8.44 14.70 -2.72
C GLY A 122 -8.51 15.91 -3.67
N GLU A 123 -8.34 17.10 -3.13
CA GLU A 123 -8.35 18.33 -3.93
C GLU A 123 -7.09 18.36 -4.82
N HIS A 124 -7.30 18.51 -6.13
CA HIS A 124 -6.20 18.74 -7.07
C HIS A 124 -5.62 20.14 -6.88
N VAL A 125 -4.31 20.27 -6.75
CA VAL A 125 -3.62 21.54 -6.45
C VAL A 125 -2.73 21.97 -7.61
N ASP A 126 -2.55 23.29 -7.77
CA ASP A 126 -1.58 23.87 -8.71
C ASP A 126 -0.18 23.24 -8.48
N GLY A 127 0.35 22.54 -9.49
CA GLY A 127 1.56 21.72 -9.37
C GLY A 127 1.36 20.25 -9.76
N ASP A 128 0.13 19.86 -10.10
CA ASP A 128 -0.25 18.55 -10.66
C ASP A 128 -0.07 17.40 -9.66
N CYS A 129 -0.42 17.69 -8.41
CA CYS A 129 -0.44 16.75 -7.30
C CYS A 129 -1.76 16.82 -6.53
N TRP A 130 -2.06 15.71 -5.85
CA TRP A 130 -3.34 15.48 -5.18
C TRP A 130 -3.20 15.66 -3.67
N ARG A 131 -4.08 16.47 -3.07
CA ARG A 131 -4.00 16.86 -1.66
C ARG A 131 -5.20 16.38 -0.86
N ALA A 132 -4.95 15.83 0.32
CA ALA A 132 -5.98 15.51 1.29
C ALA A 132 -6.73 16.79 1.69
N SER A 133 -8.05 16.75 1.63
CA SER A 133 -8.89 17.86 2.09
C SER A 133 -8.74 18.07 3.59
N SER A 134 -8.99 19.27 4.08
CA SER A 134 -8.93 19.54 5.54
C SER A 134 -9.97 18.73 6.33
N TRP A 135 -11.16 18.53 5.75
CA TRP A 135 -12.21 17.72 6.38
C TRP A 135 -11.86 16.22 6.42
N LEU A 136 -11.07 15.71 5.46
CA LEU A 136 -10.56 14.36 5.51
C LEU A 136 -9.57 14.21 6.69
N LEU A 137 -8.70 15.19 6.93
CA LEU A 137 -7.79 15.15 8.08
C LEU A 137 -8.56 15.21 9.41
N GLU A 138 -9.57 16.07 9.53
CA GLU A 138 -10.47 16.10 10.70
C GLU A 138 -11.15 14.74 10.92
N SER A 139 -11.65 14.12 9.84
CA SER A 139 -12.23 12.76 9.85
C SER A 139 -11.21 11.71 10.30
N ILE A 140 -10.00 11.68 9.72
CA ILE A 140 -8.94 10.74 10.09
C ILE A 140 -8.60 10.86 11.59
N LEU A 141 -8.52 12.08 12.12
CA LEU A 141 -8.24 12.31 13.53
C LEU A 141 -9.41 11.91 14.44
N GLU A 142 -10.66 12.25 14.08
CA GLU A 142 -11.86 11.81 14.82
C GLU A 142 -11.99 10.29 14.83
N TYR A 143 -11.73 9.63 13.71
CA TYR A 143 -11.72 8.17 13.64
C TYR A 143 -10.56 7.59 14.47
N ALA A 144 -9.36 8.14 14.43
CA ALA A 144 -8.21 7.66 15.20
C ALA A 144 -8.40 7.74 16.73
N GLU A 145 -9.26 8.65 17.23
CA GLU A 145 -9.67 8.71 18.65
C GLU A 145 -10.78 7.69 19.01
N GLY A 146 -11.28 6.91 18.06
CA GLY A 146 -12.33 5.91 18.25
C GLY A 146 -11.90 4.67 19.05
N GLU A 147 -12.87 3.99 19.67
CA GLU A 147 -12.61 2.68 20.30
C GLU A 147 -12.22 1.65 19.22
N GLY A 148 -11.07 0.98 19.42
CA GLY A 148 -10.53 -0.02 18.51
C GLY A 148 -11.47 -1.20 18.25
N GLY A 149 -11.28 -1.84 17.10
CA GLY A 149 -12.08 -2.98 16.64
C GLY A 149 -11.43 -4.34 16.89
N SER A 150 -12.13 -5.40 16.52
CA SER A 150 -11.53 -6.72 16.34
C SER A 150 -11.99 -7.31 15.01
N ILE A 151 -11.06 -7.68 14.13
CA ILE A 151 -11.37 -8.38 12.89
C ILE A 151 -11.08 -9.88 13.04
N SER A 152 -11.90 -10.70 12.40
CA SER A 152 -11.69 -12.15 12.32
C SER A 152 -11.23 -12.51 10.90
N LEU A 153 -9.99 -12.97 10.76
CA LEU A 153 -9.42 -13.44 9.51
C LEU A 153 -9.49 -14.96 9.45
N ASP A 154 -10.18 -15.51 8.45
CA ASP A 154 -10.20 -16.95 8.21
C ASP A 154 -8.78 -17.51 7.97
N ALA A 155 -8.62 -18.84 8.08
CA ALA A 155 -7.33 -19.53 7.97
C ALA A 155 -6.56 -19.34 6.62
N SER A 156 -7.22 -18.76 5.62
CA SER A 156 -6.62 -18.29 4.36
C SER A 156 -7.34 -17.01 3.89
N GLY A 157 -7.87 -16.24 4.83
CA GLY A 157 -8.59 -15.01 4.59
C GLY A 157 -7.67 -13.80 4.64
N GLY A 158 -8.06 -12.76 3.92
CA GLY A 158 -7.48 -11.43 4.05
C GLY A 158 -8.58 -10.37 4.04
N LEU A 159 -8.31 -9.26 4.73
CA LEU A 159 -9.05 -8.02 4.60
C LEU A 159 -8.20 -7.09 3.72
N TYR A 160 -8.80 -6.58 2.65
CA TYR A 160 -8.15 -5.64 1.73
C TYR A 160 -8.95 -4.34 1.68
N LEU A 161 -8.25 -3.21 1.55
CA LEU A 161 -8.84 -1.91 1.30
C LEU A 161 -7.91 -1.11 0.40
N THR A 162 -8.46 -0.47 -0.64
CA THR A 162 -7.71 0.44 -1.51
C THR A 162 -7.75 1.85 -0.93
N TYR A 163 -6.64 2.56 -0.98
CA TYR A 163 -6.48 3.94 -0.53
C TYR A 163 -5.94 4.82 -1.66
N TYR A 164 -6.34 6.09 -1.70
CA TYR A 164 -5.60 7.12 -2.43
C TYR A 164 -4.42 7.61 -1.59
N LEU A 165 -3.26 7.78 -2.21
CA LEU A 165 -2.10 8.42 -1.62
C LEU A 165 -2.11 9.92 -1.94
N LEU A 166 -2.14 10.75 -0.90
CA LEU A 166 -2.34 12.19 -1.01
C LEU A 166 -1.30 13.00 -0.21
N VAL A 167 -1.02 14.21 -0.68
CA VAL A 167 -0.25 15.24 0.04
C VAL A 167 -1.07 15.74 1.24
N HIS A 168 -0.46 15.93 2.41
CA HIS A 168 -1.14 16.51 3.59
C HIS A 168 -1.66 17.95 3.31
N PRO A 169 -2.83 18.37 3.84
CA PRO A 169 -3.45 19.66 3.52
C PRO A 169 -2.53 20.87 3.74
N ASP A 170 -1.70 20.82 4.78
CA ASP A 170 -0.80 21.91 5.20
C ASP A 170 0.55 21.96 4.44
N ALA A 171 0.78 21.10 3.43
CA ALA A 171 2.05 21.09 2.72
C ALA A 171 2.26 22.31 1.79
N ASP A 172 3.47 22.87 1.78
CA ASP A 172 3.89 24.00 0.93
C ASP A 172 4.22 23.55 -0.51
N GLY A 173 3.23 22.97 -1.19
CA GLY A 173 3.30 22.56 -2.59
C GLY A 173 2.96 21.08 -2.78
N CYS A 174 3.77 20.40 -3.60
CA CYS A 174 3.69 18.97 -3.87
C CYS A 174 4.78 18.18 -3.14
N MET A 175 4.59 16.87 -3.06
CA MET A 175 5.42 16.00 -2.22
C MET A 175 6.89 15.94 -2.67
N PRO A 176 7.88 16.16 -1.77
CA PRO A 176 9.27 15.87 -2.09
C PRO A 176 9.53 14.36 -2.14
N ALA A 177 10.51 13.98 -2.97
CA ALA A 177 11.07 12.63 -2.96
C ALA A 177 11.67 12.29 -1.58
N GLY A 178 11.55 11.03 -1.16
CA GLY A 178 11.97 10.57 0.16
C GLY A 178 11.16 9.38 0.67
N THR A 179 11.56 8.84 1.81
CA THR A 179 10.90 7.71 2.48
C THR A 179 9.97 8.22 3.57
N TYR A 180 8.71 7.76 3.53
CA TYR A 180 7.64 8.12 4.45
C TYR A 180 7.22 6.87 5.22
N ARG A 181 7.29 6.94 6.55
CA ARG A 181 6.92 5.85 7.44
C ARG A 181 5.45 5.94 7.80
N PHE A 182 4.65 4.96 7.37
CA PHE A 182 3.27 4.77 7.78
C PHE A 182 3.22 3.72 8.88
N GLU A 183 2.76 4.05 10.08
CA GLU A 183 2.71 3.09 11.20
C GLU A 183 1.51 3.28 12.13
N SER A 184 1.16 2.21 12.84
CA SER A 184 0.06 2.15 13.81
C SER A 184 0.45 1.29 15.00
N ASP A 185 0.31 1.83 16.20
CA ASP A 185 0.44 1.12 17.50
C ASP A 185 -0.86 0.44 17.94
N GLN A 186 -1.95 0.60 17.18
CA GLN A 186 -3.30 0.11 17.52
C GLN A 186 -3.52 -1.38 17.24
N TYR A 187 -2.46 -2.16 17.03
CA TYR A 187 -2.55 -3.61 16.87
C TYR A 187 -2.35 -4.27 18.23
N GLY A 188 -3.41 -4.88 18.79
CA GLY A 188 -3.42 -5.45 20.15
C GLY A 188 -2.59 -6.72 20.35
N VAL A 189 -1.52 -6.90 19.58
CA VAL A 189 -0.55 -7.99 19.67
C VAL A 189 0.72 -7.43 20.30
N ASP A 190 0.92 -7.69 21.60
CA ASP A 190 2.14 -7.37 22.36
C ASP A 190 2.64 -5.90 22.26
N ASP A 191 1.72 -4.93 22.22
CA ASP A 191 2.00 -3.48 22.04
C ASP A 191 2.84 -3.17 20.78
N HIS A 192 2.68 -3.96 19.71
CA HIS A 192 3.51 -3.85 18.50
C HIS A 192 3.06 -2.73 17.56
N THR A 193 3.93 -1.74 17.35
CA THR A 193 3.83 -0.77 16.25
C THR A 193 4.15 -1.47 14.93
N TRP A 194 3.20 -1.46 14.00
CA TRP A 194 3.33 -2.11 12.68
C TRP A 194 3.07 -1.13 11.55
N GLY A 195 3.77 -1.30 10.44
CA GLY A 195 3.75 -0.32 9.36
C GLY A 195 4.47 -0.71 8.07
N PHE A 196 4.70 0.29 7.24
CA PHE A 196 5.51 0.22 6.03
C PHE A 196 6.18 1.54 5.73
N ASP A 197 7.27 1.43 4.99
CA ASP A 197 8.00 2.54 4.41
C ASP A 197 7.64 2.67 2.93
N LEU A 198 7.21 3.87 2.55
CA LEU A 198 6.89 4.25 1.18
C LEU A 198 7.94 5.24 0.70
N THR A 199 8.71 4.86 -0.33
CA THR A 199 9.73 5.74 -0.93
C THR A 199 9.23 6.32 -2.25
N LEU A 200 9.12 7.65 -2.30
CA LEU A 200 8.93 8.42 -3.53
C LEU A 200 10.29 8.69 -4.17
N LEU A 201 10.51 8.17 -5.38
CA LEU A 201 11.80 8.29 -6.08
C LEU A 201 12.01 9.67 -6.72
N GLU A 202 10.94 10.31 -7.19
CA GLU A 202 10.95 11.68 -7.72
C GLU A 202 9.80 12.49 -7.08
N PRO A 203 9.90 13.83 -7.01
CA PRO A 203 8.81 14.66 -6.51
C PRO A 203 7.54 14.48 -7.35
N ILE A 204 6.37 14.58 -6.72
CA ILE A 204 5.08 14.58 -7.45
C ILE A 204 4.89 15.96 -8.10
N THR A 205 5.67 16.24 -9.14
CA THR A 205 5.55 17.45 -9.95
C THR A 205 5.36 17.03 -11.39
N ALA A 206 4.22 17.31 -12.00
CA ALA A 206 4.14 17.08 -13.44
C ALA A 206 5.08 18.05 -14.16
N THR A 207 5.86 17.52 -15.08
CA THR A 207 6.57 18.32 -16.05
C THR A 207 5.55 18.99 -16.96
N ALA A 208 5.28 20.28 -16.71
CA ALA A 208 4.46 21.10 -17.59
C ALA A 208 4.99 21.02 -19.03
N SER A 209 4.31 20.26 -19.89
CA SER A 209 4.67 20.15 -21.30
C SER A 209 4.54 21.52 -21.95
N THR A 210 5.68 22.19 -22.08
CA THR A 210 5.76 23.50 -22.72
C THR A 210 6.01 23.29 -24.20
N ASP A 211 5.05 22.64 -24.87
CA ASP A 211 4.98 22.59 -26.33
C ASP A 211 4.66 23.99 -26.87
N ALA A 212 5.68 24.82 -26.90
CA ALA A 212 5.68 26.13 -27.54
C ALA A 212 5.76 25.96 -29.07
N GLU A 213 4.69 25.43 -29.66
CA GLU A 213 4.47 25.54 -31.10
C GLU A 213 4.51 27.04 -31.48
N SER A 214 5.53 27.41 -32.24
CA SER A 214 5.81 28.79 -32.61
C SER A 214 5.30 29.05 -34.04
N ASP A 215 4.38 30.01 -34.18
CA ASP A 215 3.90 30.59 -35.46
C ASP A 215 5.05 31.12 -36.36
#